data_AF-A0A160VTL0-F1
#
_entry.id   AF-A0A160VTL0-F1
#
_cell.length_a   1.000
_cell.length_b   1.000
_cell.length_c   1.000
_cell.angle_alpha   90.00
_cell.angle_beta   90.00
_cell.angle_gamma   90.00
#
_symmetry.space_group_name_H-M   'P 1'
#
loop_
_entity.id
_entity.type
_entity.pdbx_description
1 polymer ?
#
loop_
_entity_poly.entity_id
_entity_poly.type
_entity_poly.pdbx_seq_one_letter_code
_entity_poly.pdbx_strand_id
1 'polypeptide(L)'
;MKKSILAVLVLLVIFSGALGYLLYGYAKFDSTINPKKQVPVGKYVVIQLPPLKDVGPKFLVLTLPEYVNLTVKGWKPPAGSKGYLISIKGYITGVPEVDLNMTMLAKYDKFTIVVGSPEVRVCSSDPNLFTGSCEERTLAVSEITVVTSMLFKRYYYWEALKKGLDNESAKKYAFEQTMKRKSIRYLSFLTKAEIGLGMVGNKDNLCVVLMGPAEGADSNEILIIRPGLIILKGKTDAALRAEVVLIERLLNITMPS
;
A
#
# COMPACT_ATOMS: atom_id res chain seq x y z
N MET A 1 -32.49 -16.69 -40.11
CA MET A 1 -31.68 -15.59 -39.56
C MET A 1 -30.37 -15.51 -40.33
N LYS A 2 -29.97 -14.35 -40.87
CA LYS A 2 -28.68 -14.23 -41.60
C LYS A 2 -27.52 -14.53 -40.65
N LYS A 3 -26.54 -15.34 -41.09
CA LYS A 3 -25.34 -15.70 -40.29
C LYS A 3 -24.61 -14.46 -39.75
N SER A 4 -24.64 -13.35 -40.49
CA SER A 4 -24.10 -12.05 -40.05
C SER A 4 -24.84 -11.44 -38.86
N ILE A 5 -26.16 -11.56 -38.78
CA ILE A 5 -26.96 -11.06 -37.65
C ILE A 5 -26.69 -11.90 -36.39
N LEU A 6 -26.58 -13.22 -36.54
CA LEU A 6 -26.19 -14.10 -35.43
C LEU A 6 -24.78 -13.77 -34.92
N ALA A 7 -23.82 -13.55 -35.82
CA ALA A 7 -22.45 -13.19 -35.45
C ALA A 7 -22.39 -11.84 -34.69
N VAL A 8 -23.15 -10.83 -35.15
CA VAL A 8 -23.25 -9.54 -34.46
C VAL A 8 -23.89 -9.69 -33.08
N LEU A 9 -24.95 -10.49 -32.95
CA LEU A 9 -25.59 -10.78 -31.66
C LEU A 9 -24.63 -11.48 -30.70
N VAL A 10 -23.88 -12.47 -31.17
CA VAL A 10 -22.88 -13.18 -30.36
C VAL A 10 -21.76 -12.23 -29.90
N LEU A 11 -21.24 -11.38 -30.80
CA LEU A 11 -20.25 -10.36 -30.45
C LEU A 11 -20.79 -9.37 -29.41
N LEU A 12 -22.04 -8.94 -29.55
CA LEU A 12 -22.67 -8.00 -28.63
C LEU A 12 -22.86 -8.63 -27.24
N VAL A 13 -23.26 -9.91 -27.16
CA VAL A 13 -23.36 -10.66 -25.90
C VAL A 13 -21.98 -10.82 -25.23
N ILE A 14 -20.94 -11.17 -26.00
CA ILE A 14 -19.58 -11.31 -25.45
C ILE A 14 -19.07 -9.96 -24.93
N PHE A 15 -19.25 -8.89 -25.71
CA PHE A 15 -18.77 -7.55 -25.34
C PHE A 15 -19.52 -6.99 -24.13
N SER A 16 -20.85 -7.12 -24.11
CA SER A 16 -21.68 -6.70 -22.97
C SER A 16 -21.39 -7.51 -21.71
N GLY A 17 -21.15 -8.81 -21.82
CA GLY A 17 -20.71 -9.65 -20.72
C GLY A 17 -19.37 -9.19 -20.14
N ALA A 18 -18.37 -8.94 -21.00
CA ALA A 18 -17.06 -8.45 -20.58
C ALA A 18 -17.15 -7.07 -19.90
N LEU A 19 -17.91 -6.14 -20.48
CA LEU A 19 -18.12 -4.81 -19.91
C LEU A 19 -18.88 -4.85 -18.58
N GLY A 20 -19.93 -5.68 -18.50
CA GLY A 20 -20.70 -5.91 -17.27
C GLY A 20 -19.83 -6.46 -16.14
N TYR A 21 -18.91 -7.37 -16.46
CA TYR A 21 -17.95 -7.92 -15.49
C TYR A 21 -17.00 -6.85 -14.95
N LEU A 22 -16.47 -5.97 -15.81
CA LEU A 22 -15.61 -4.87 -15.39
C LEU A 22 -16.36 -3.85 -14.52
N LEU A 23 -17.59 -3.50 -14.89
CA LEU A 23 -18.44 -2.59 -14.11
C LEU A 23 -18.77 -3.17 -12.73
N TYR A 24 -19.08 -4.47 -12.66
CA TYR A 24 -19.28 -5.18 -11.40
C TYR A 24 -18.04 -5.12 -10.52
N GLY A 25 -16.85 -5.36 -11.10
CA GLY A 25 -15.58 -5.21 -10.42
C GLY A 25 -15.37 -3.81 -9.86
N TYR A 26 -15.63 -2.80 -10.68
CA TYR A 26 -15.52 -1.39 -10.27
C TYR A 26 -16.49 -1.06 -9.13
N ALA A 27 -17.73 -1.54 -9.17
CA ALA A 27 -18.69 -1.35 -8.08
C ALA A 27 -18.24 -2.04 -6.78
N LYS A 28 -17.61 -3.22 -6.87
CA LYS A 28 -17.03 -3.94 -5.73
C LYS A 28 -15.82 -3.23 -5.11
N PHE A 29 -15.10 -2.42 -5.88
CA PHE A 29 -13.94 -1.67 -5.39
C PHE A 29 -14.30 -0.78 -4.19
N ASP A 30 -15.41 -0.04 -4.28
CA ASP A 30 -15.84 0.85 -3.18
C ASP A 30 -16.10 0.06 -1.88
N SER A 31 -16.82 -1.05 -1.98
CA SER A 31 -17.06 -1.94 -0.83
C SER A 31 -15.79 -2.60 -0.27
N THR A 32 -14.73 -2.69 -1.07
CA THR A 32 -13.41 -3.22 -0.66
C THR A 32 -12.63 -2.17 0.11
N ILE A 33 -12.64 -0.92 -0.34
CA ILE A 33 -11.90 0.18 0.31
C ILE A 33 -12.68 0.77 1.49
N ASN A 34 -14.00 0.57 1.55
CA ASN A 34 -14.89 1.05 2.62
C ASN A 34 -15.68 -0.12 3.22
N PRO A 35 -15.02 -1.05 3.95
CA PRO A 35 -15.70 -2.23 4.47
C PRO A 35 -16.67 -1.82 5.59
N LYS A 36 -17.92 -2.28 5.49
CA LYS A 36 -18.95 -2.02 6.52
C LYS A 36 -18.77 -2.85 7.80
N LYS A 37 -17.96 -3.92 7.74
CA LYS A 37 -17.70 -4.79 8.89
C LYS A 37 -16.92 -4.01 9.95
N GLN A 38 -17.42 -3.98 11.19
CA GLN A 38 -16.64 -3.44 12.30
C GLN A 38 -15.58 -4.47 12.72
N VAL A 39 -14.36 -3.97 12.96
CA VAL A 39 -13.22 -4.78 13.39
C VAL A 39 -12.46 -4.03 14.48
N PRO A 40 -11.71 -4.73 15.35
CA PRO A 40 -10.80 -4.09 16.28
C PRO A 40 -9.83 -3.14 15.54
N VAL A 41 -9.52 -2.01 16.18
CA VAL A 41 -8.70 -0.94 15.59
C VAL A 41 -7.46 -0.74 16.45
N GLY A 42 -6.29 -0.93 15.84
CA GLY A 42 -5.00 -0.55 16.43
C GLY A 42 -4.76 0.94 16.18
N LYS A 43 -4.47 1.73 17.21
CA LYS A 43 -4.21 3.18 17.07
C LYS A 43 -2.76 3.50 17.42
N TYR A 44 -2.11 4.19 16.49
CA TYR A 44 -0.71 4.56 16.57
C TYR A 44 -0.54 6.07 16.37
N VAL A 45 0.37 6.65 17.11
CA VAL A 45 0.81 8.04 16.94
C VAL A 45 2.18 8.00 16.29
N VAL A 46 2.26 8.46 15.04
CA VAL A 46 3.51 8.60 14.30
C VAL A 46 3.91 10.07 14.29
N ILE A 47 5.10 10.37 14.77
CA ILE A 47 5.60 11.73 14.93
C ILE A 47 6.80 11.90 14.01
N GLN A 48 6.65 12.73 12.99
CA GLN A 48 7.77 13.22 12.20
C GLN A 48 8.50 14.30 13.02
N LEU A 49 9.73 14.01 13.40
CA LEU A 49 10.60 14.95 14.10
C LEU A 49 11.10 16.01 13.11
N PRO A 50 11.40 17.24 13.58
CA PRO A 50 12.02 18.25 12.74
C PRO A 50 13.33 17.71 12.15
N PRO A 51 13.63 18.04 10.88
CA PRO A 51 14.87 17.60 10.25
C PRO A 51 16.06 18.12 11.05
N LEU A 52 17.02 17.25 11.34
CA LEU A 52 18.31 17.66 11.89
C LEU A 52 19.21 18.06 10.73
N LYS A 53 20.15 18.97 10.97
CA LYS A 53 21.15 19.35 9.96
C LYS A 53 21.87 18.07 9.49
N ASP A 54 21.86 17.82 8.18
CA ASP A 54 22.49 16.67 7.52
C ASP A 54 21.89 15.28 7.85
N VAL A 55 20.74 15.21 8.51
CA VAL A 55 20.01 13.96 8.76
C VAL A 55 18.55 14.15 8.36
N GLY A 56 18.09 13.38 7.37
CA GLY A 56 16.71 13.41 6.88
C GLY A 56 15.64 13.23 7.97
N PRO A 57 14.34 13.38 7.62
CA PRO A 57 13.26 13.34 8.60
C PRO A 57 13.27 12.01 9.38
N LYS A 58 13.33 12.10 10.70
CA LYS A 58 13.20 10.95 11.60
C LYS A 58 11.76 10.81 12.07
N PHE A 59 11.33 9.57 12.26
CA PHE A 59 9.99 9.27 12.75
C PHE A 59 10.06 8.53 14.07
N LEU A 60 9.16 8.89 14.98
CA LEU A 60 8.90 8.19 16.23
C LEU A 60 7.51 7.56 16.14
N VAL A 61 7.44 6.24 16.30
CA VAL A 61 6.18 5.49 16.27
C VAL A 61 5.85 5.03 17.67
N LEU A 62 4.67 5.38 18.15
CA LEU A 62 4.17 5.03 19.49
C LEU A 62 2.78 4.44 19.39
N THR A 63 2.49 3.43 20.21
CA THR A 63 1.11 3.07 20.50
C THR A 63 0.43 4.21 21.26
N LEU A 64 -0.92 4.29 21.18
CA LEU A 64 -1.66 5.31 21.92
C LEU A 64 -1.36 5.29 23.44
N PRO A 65 -1.30 4.13 24.14
CA PRO A 65 -0.92 4.07 25.55
C PRO A 65 0.50 4.59 25.84
N GLU A 66 1.48 4.27 24.99
CA GLU A 66 2.86 4.77 25.13
C GLU A 66 2.92 6.29 25.00
N TYR A 67 2.22 6.85 24.01
CA TYR A 67 2.15 8.29 23.81
C TYR A 67 1.53 9.01 25.02
N VAL A 68 0.42 8.48 25.56
CA VAL A 68 -0.22 9.04 26.76
C VAL A 68 0.71 8.94 27.98
N ASN A 69 1.36 7.80 28.19
CA ASN A 69 2.30 7.63 29.30
C ASN A 69 3.48 8.61 29.23
N LEU A 70 4.03 8.85 28.04
CA LEU A 70 5.10 9.83 27.84
C LEU A 70 4.64 11.26 28.12
N THR A 71 3.47 11.64 27.61
CA THR A 71 2.94 13.00 27.78
C THR A 71 2.54 13.30 29.23
N VAL A 72 1.99 12.32 29.96
CA VAL A 72 1.72 12.42 31.40
C VAL A 72 3.00 12.61 32.21
N LYS A 73 4.13 12.02 31.77
CA LYS A 73 5.47 12.23 32.35
C LYS A 73 6.13 13.55 31.94
N GLY A 74 5.41 14.44 31.25
CA GLY A 74 5.90 15.76 30.84
C GLY A 74 6.70 15.79 29.55
N TRP A 75 6.84 14.65 28.84
CA TRP A 75 7.47 14.64 27.53
C TRP A 75 6.60 15.35 26.50
N LYS A 76 7.22 16.18 25.66
CA LYS A 76 6.57 16.83 24.53
C LYS A 76 7.43 16.62 23.27
N PRO A 77 6.81 16.40 22.10
CA PRO A 77 7.56 16.38 20.84
C PRO A 77 8.35 17.69 20.66
N PRO A 78 9.57 17.65 20.09
CA PRO A 78 10.33 18.84 19.75
C PRO A 78 9.51 19.82 18.90
N ALA A 79 9.76 21.12 19.05
CA ALA A 79 9.10 22.15 18.26
C ALA A 79 9.31 21.90 16.75
N GLY A 80 8.24 22.05 15.97
CA GLY A 80 8.24 21.74 14.52
C GLY A 80 7.93 20.29 14.17
N SER A 81 7.72 19.40 15.15
CA SER A 81 7.28 18.03 14.89
C SER A 81 5.85 17.99 14.34
N LYS A 82 5.56 17.04 13.44
CA LYS A 82 4.21 16.76 12.92
C LYS A 82 3.72 15.42 13.42
N GLY A 83 2.57 15.38 14.07
CA GLY A 83 1.96 14.16 14.60
C GLY A 83 0.82 13.65 13.72
N TYR A 84 0.81 12.35 13.47
CA TYR A 84 -0.20 11.64 12.68
C TYR A 84 -0.81 10.54 13.54
N LEU A 85 -2.12 10.65 13.83
CA LEU A 85 -2.87 9.56 14.42
C LEU A 85 -3.31 8.62 13.29
N ILE A 86 -2.83 7.39 13.31
CA ILE A 86 -3.06 6.38 12.27
C ILE A 86 -3.82 5.20 12.89
N SER A 87 -4.85 4.74 12.20
CA SER A 87 -5.63 3.57 12.60
C SER A 87 -5.31 2.38 11.70
N ILE A 88 -4.99 1.22 12.27
CA ILE A 88 -4.84 -0.03 11.51
C ILE A 88 -6.06 -0.91 11.76
N LYS A 89 -6.66 -1.40 10.68
CA LYS A 89 -7.84 -2.28 10.70
C LYS A 89 -7.51 -3.60 9.98
N GLY A 90 -7.53 -4.69 10.74
CA GLY A 90 -7.36 -6.04 10.21
C GLY A 90 -8.70 -6.73 9.98
N TYR A 91 -8.96 -7.19 8.76
CA TYR A 91 -10.23 -7.85 8.40
C TYR A 91 -10.10 -9.37 8.23
N ILE A 92 -8.90 -9.94 8.37
CA ILE A 92 -8.62 -11.37 8.20
C ILE A 92 -8.87 -12.09 9.51
N THR A 93 -8.11 -11.78 10.56
CA THR A 93 -8.28 -12.35 11.91
C THR A 93 -8.93 -11.37 12.89
N GLY A 94 -8.91 -10.08 12.57
CA GLY A 94 -9.37 -9.02 13.48
C GLY A 94 -8.26 -8.44 14.36
N VAL A 95 -7.05 -9.00 14.33
CA VAL A 95 -5.88 -8.47 15.04
C VAL A 95 -4.97 -7.75 14.02
N PRO A 96 -4.89 -6.40 14.03
CA PRO A 96 -4.23 -5.64 12.98
C PRO A 96 -2.78 -6.02 12.71
N GLU A 97 -1.99 -6.24 13.76
CA GLU A 97 -0.55 -6.56 13.67
C GLU A 97 -0.33 -7.96 13.10
N VAL A 98 -1.20 -8.91 13.48
CA VAL A 98 -1.17 -10.28 12.95
C VAL A 98 -1.56 -10.27 11.47
N ASP A 99 -2.62 -9.55 11.11
CA ASP A 99 -3.09 -9.43 9.73
C ASP A 99 -2.04 -8.77 8.83
N LEU A 100 -1.36 -7.72 9.33
CA LEU A 100 -0.27 -7.05 8.62
C LEU A 100 0.90 -8.02 8.39
N ASN A 101 1.34 -8.72 9.43
CA ASN A 101 2.42 -9.70 9.35
C ASN A 101 2.07 -10.83 8.38
N MET A 102 0.88 -11.42 8.51
CA MET A 102 0.42 -12.48 7.62
C MET A 102 0.35 -12.03 6.17
N THR A 103 -0.04 -10.77 5.92
CA THR A 103 -0.15 -10.23 4.57
C THR A 103 1.20 -9.85 3.99
N MET A 104 2.08 -9.17 4.73
CA MET A 104 3.36 -8.70 4.20
C MET A 104 4.44 -9.80 4.16
N LEU A 105 4.38 -10.77 5.09
CA LEU A 105 5.36 -11.85 5.19
C LEU A 105 4.89 -13.16 4.54
N ALA A 106 3.80 -13.17 3.79
CA ALA A 106 3.44 -14.31 2.95
C ALA A 106 4.34 -14.40 1.70
N LYS A 107 4.38 -15.58 1.08
CA LYS A 107 5.01 -15.77 -0.23
C LYS A 107 3.98 -15.48 -1.31
N TYR A 108 4.33 -14.62 -2.26
CA TYR A 108 3.52 -14.30 -3.43
C TYR A 108 4.33 -14.53 -4.71
N ASP A 109 3.65 -14.65 -5.84
CA ASP A 109 4.27 -14.79 -7.15
C ASP A 109 4.63 -13.43 -7.77
N LYS A 110 3.92 -12.37 -7.39
CA LYS A 110 4.20 -10.98 -7.79
C LYS A 110 3.72 -9.99 -6.73
N PHE A 111 4.16 -8.74 -6.87
CA PHE A 111 3.61 -7.65 -6.09
C PHE A 111 3.33 -6.42 -6.96
N THR A 112 2.29 -5.68 -6.58
CA THR A 112 1.77 -4.52 -7.28
C THR A 112 1.71 -3.35 -6.29
N ILE A 113 2.35 -2.23 -6.64
CA ILE A 113 2.20 -0.96 -5.91
C ILE A 113 1.29 -0.06 -6.74
N VAL A 114 0.14 0.31 -6.20
CA VAL A 114 -0.78 1.25 -6.82
C VAL A 114 -0.54 2.64 -6.23
N VAL A 115 0.03 3.54 -7.03
CA VAL A 115 0.61 4.81 -6.54
C VAL A 115 -0.39 5.94 -6.38
N GLY A 116 -1.64 5.76 -6.85
CA GLY A 116 -2.65 6.81 -6.87
C GLY A 116 -3.45 6.91 -8.15
N SER A 117 -4.35 7.88 -8.23
CA SER A 117 -5.09 8.25 -9.42
C SER A 117 -4.11 8.63 -10.55
N PRO A 118 -4.49 8.47 -11.83
CA PRO A 118 -3.63 8.89 -12.94
C PRO A 118 -3.27 10.39 -12.93
N GLU A 119 -4.07 11.23 -12.27
CA GLU A 119 -3.88 12.68 -12.19
C GLU A 119 -2.62 13.04 -11.40
N VAL A 120 -2.17 12.17 -10.49
CA VAL A 120 -0.92 12.35 -9.73
C VAL A 120 0.33 12.36 -10.61
N ARG A 121 0.21 12.01 -11.90
CA ARG A 121 1.31 12.12 -12.88
C ARG A 121 1.76 13.55 -13.13
N VAL A 122 0.84 14.52 -13.03
CA VAL A 122 1.09 15.92 -13.42
C VAL A 122 1.75 16.69 -12.28
N CYS A 123 2.59 16.01 -11.49
CA CYS A 123 3.12 16.50 -10.23
C CYS A 123 3.47 17.99 -10.27
N SER A 124 2.65 18.79 -9.61
CA SER A 124 2.75 20.25 -9.63
C SER A 124 2.86 20.74 -8.19
N SER A 125 3.71 21.74 -8.00
CA SER A 125 3.86 22.44 -6.73
C SER A 125 2.71 23.41 -6.46
N ASP A 126 1.85 23.67 -7.45
CA ASP A 126 0.65 24.50 -7.30
C ASP A 126 -0.51 23.67 -6.72
N PRO A 127 -1.02 24.00 -5.52
CA PRO A 127 -2.15 23.30 -4.90
C PRO A 127 -3.44 23.31 -5.73
N ASN A 128 -3.60 24.29 -6.64
CA ASN A 128 -4.74 24.37 -7.55
C ASN A 128 -4.62 23.37 -8.71
N LEU A 129 -3.39 22.95 -9.04
CA LEU A 129 -3.10 21.97 -10.09
C LEU A 129 -2.93 20.55 -9.53
N PHE A 130 -2.61 20.42 -8.24
CA PHE A 130 -2.47 19.13 -7.56
C PHE A 130 -2.92 19.20 -6.10
N THR A 131 -3.89 18.37 -5.73
CA THR A 131 -4.31 18.21 -4.34
C THR A 131 -3.34 17.28 -3.60
N GLY A 132 -2.36 17.84 -2.89
CA GLY A 132 -1.42 17.08 -2.08
C GLY A 132 0.02 17.62 -2.09
N SER A 133 0.98 16.75 -1.73
CA SER A 133 2.43 16.99 -1.85
C SER A 133 3.10 15.88 -2.66
N CYS A 134 3.63 16.24 -3.83
CA CYS A 134 4.35 15.34 -4.72
C CYS A 134 5.61 14.75 -4.11
N GLU A 135 6.33 15.54 -3.31
CA GLU A 135 7.55 15.11 -2.63
C GLU A 135 7.24 13.99 -1.64
N GLU A 136 6.31 14.24 -0.71
CA GLU A 136 5.95 13.26 0.32
C GLU A 136 5.31 12.01 -0.30
N ARG A 137 4.54 12.17 -1.37
CA ARG A 137 3.97 11.03 -2.11
C ARG A 137 5.04 10.18 -2.76
N THR A 138 6.02 10.81 -3.42
CA THR A 138 7.13 10.11 -4.07
C THR A 138 7.95 9.35 -3.03
N LEU A 139 8.18 9.96 -1.86
CA LEU A 139 8.86 9.31 -0.73
C LEU A 139 8.05 8.12 -0.20
N ALA A 140 6.74 8.29 0.05
CA ALA A 140 5.88 7.19 0.48
C ALA A 140 5.87 6.01 -0.51
N VAL A 141 5.75 6.29 -1.81
CA VAL A 141 5.80 5.28 -2.88
C VAL A 141 7.16 4.58 -2.92
N SER A 142 8.25 5.33 -2.79
CA SER A 142 9.61 4.78 -2.78
C SER A 142 9.82 3.88 -1.57
N GLU A 143 9.51 4.38 -0.37
CA GLU A 143 9.69 3.68 0.90
C GLU A 143 8.90 2.36 0.91
N ILE A 144 7.60 2.38 0.57
CA ILE A 144 6.79 1.16 0.56
C ILE A 144 7.23 0.17 -0.51
N THR A 145 7.72 0.68 -1.65
CA THR A 145 8.28 -0.16 -2.72
C THR A 145 9.55 -0.86 -2.23
N VAL A 146 10.43 -0.15 -1.51
CA VAL A 146 11.66 -0.73 -0.94
C VAL A 146 11.30 -1.79 0.09
N VAL A 147 10.41 -1.50 1.04
CA VAL A 147 9.94 -2.44 2.07
C VAL A 147 9.38 -3.70 1.43
N THR A 148 8.44 -3.53 0.50
CA THR A 148 7.81 -4.66 -0.19
C THR A 148 8.85 -5.48 -0.97
N SER A 149 9.77 -4.80 -1.66
CA SER A 149 10.84 -5.47 -2.42
C SER A 149 11.82 -6.22 -1.52
N MET A 150 12.18 -5.70 -0.35
CA MET A 150 13.06 -6.38 0.62
C MET A 150 12.43 -7.68 1.10
N LEU A 151 11.16 -7.65 1.47
CA LEU A 151 10.42 -8.83 1.90
C LEU A 151 10.30 -9.87 0.79
N PHE A 152 10.10 -9.42 -0.46
CA PHE A 152 10.05 -10.29 -1.63
C PHE A 152 11.39 -10.96 -1.94
N LYS A 153 12.48 -10.18 -1.92
CA LYS A 153 13.85 -10.64 -2.19
C LYS A 153 14.26 -11.77 -1.26
N ARG A 154 13.81 -11.74 0.01
CA ARG A 154 14.10 -12.77 1.01
C ARG A 154 13.85 -14.19 0.47
N TYR A 155 12.74 -14.41 -0.22
CA TYR A 155 12.39 -15.75 -0.73
C TYR A 155 13.35 -16.22 -1.80
N TYR A 156 13.62 -15.38 -2.79
CA TYR A 156 14.50 -15.73 -3.90
C TYR A 156 15.96 -15.83 -3.47
N TYR A 157 16.37 -15.08 -2.45
CA TYR A 157 17.68 -15.21 -1.85
C TYR A 157 17.86 -16.60 -1.21
N TRP A 158 16.90 -17.03 -0.38
CA TRP A 158 16.94 -18.37 0.21
C TRP A 158 16.82 -19.48 -0.82
N GLU A 159 16.03 -19.28 -1.87
CA GLU A 159 15.93 -20.23 -2.99
C GLU A 159 17.28 -20.37 -3.73
N ALA A 160 17.99 -19.26 -3.96
CA ALA A 160 19.30 -19.27 -4.59
C ALA A 160 20.36 -19.98 -3.74
N LEU A 161 20.40 -19.70 -2.44
CA LEU A 161 21.30 -20.40 -1.52
C LEU A 161 21.05 -21.92 -1.52
N LYS A 162 19.78 -22.34 -1.53
CA LYS A 162 19.42 -23.77 -1.64
C LYS A 162 19.85 -24.42 -2.95
N LYS A 163 20.03 -23.63 -4.01
CA LYS A 163 20.58 -24.07 -5.31
C LYS A 163 22.11 -24.08 -5.34
N GLY A 164 22.78 -23.74 -4.23
CA GLY A 164 24.24 -23.75 -4.11
C GLY A 164 24.92 -22.47 -4.63
N LEU A 165 24.18 -21.39 -4.88
CA LEU A 165 24.76 -20.10 -5.23
C LEU A 165 25.46 -19.47 -4.02
N ASP A 166 26.57 -18.78 -4.26
CA ASP A 166 27.22 -17.95 -3.24
C ASP A 166 26.33 -16.74 -2.86
N ASN A 167 26.73 -16.02 -1.81
CA ASN A 167 25.96 -14.89 -1.27
C ASN A 167 25.74 -13.76 -2.29
N GLU A 168 26.77 -13.37 -3.04
CA GLU A 168 26.66 -12.27 -4.02
C GLU A 168 25.80 -12.66 -5.22
N SER A 169 26.00 -13.87 -5.72
CA SER A 169 25.17 -14.48 -6.77
C SER A 169 23.71 -14.63 -6.33
N ALA A 170 23.47 -15.02 -5.08
CA ALA A 170 22.13 -15.13 -4.51
C ALA A 170 21.43 -13.76 -4.37
N LYS A 171 22.15 -12.71 -3.96
CA LYS A 171 21.62 -11.34 -3.92
C LYS A 171 21.23 -10.85 -5.31
N LYS A 172 22.09 -11.07 -6.30
CA LYS A 172 21.82 -10.69 -7.70
C LYS A 172 20.60 -11.43 -8.25
N TYR A 173 20.53 -12.75 -8.04
CA TYR A 173 19.37 -13.56 -8.41
C TYR A 173 18.09 -13.03 -7.77
N ALA A 174 18.11 -12.77 -6.47
CA ALA A 174 16.95 -12.26 -5.75
C ALA A 174 16.48 -10.90 -6.27
N PHE A 175 17.42 -10.00 -6.58
CA PHE A 175 17.12 -8.72 -7.19
C PHE A 175 16.44 -8.88 -8.56
N GLU A 176 17.01 -9.68 -9.46
CA GLU A 176 16.46 -9.90 -10.80
C GLU A 176 15.07 -10.54 -10.76
N GLN A 177 14.87 -11.57 -9.93
CA GLN A 177 13.57 -12.22 -9.80
C GLN A 177 12.50 -11.27 -9.24
N THR A 178 12.88 -10.42 -8.29
CA THR A 178 11.98 -9.41 -7.70
C THR A 178 11.58 -8.36 -8.71
N MET A 179 12.54 -7.80 -9.46
CA MET A 179 12.27 -6.76 -10.45
C MET A 179 11.39 -7.26 -11.60
N LYS A 180 11.54 -8.52 -12.02
CA LYS A 180 10.65 -9.16 -13.02
C LYS A 180 9.18 -9.29 -12.57
N ARG A 181 8.94 -9.26 -11.26
CA ARG A 181 7.63 -9.53 -10.63
C ARG A 181 7.03 -8.32 -9.93
N LYS A 182 7.73 -7.19 -9.97
CA LYS A 182 7.28 -5.90 -9.50
C LYS A 182 6.39 -5.25 -10.57
N SER A 183 5.20 -4.80 -10.19
CA SER A 183 4.35 -3.94 -11.01
C SER A 183 4.06 -2.63 -10.28
N ILE A 184 4.19 -1.50 -10.97
CA ILE A 184 3.71 -0.20 -10.49
C ILE A 184 2.53 0.20 -11.38
N ARG A 185 1.39 0.51 -10.78
CA ARG A 185 0.15 0.87 -11.49
C ARG A 185 -0.46 2.13 -10.92
N TYR A 186 -1.34 2.77 -11.70
CA TYR A 186 -2.23 3.81 -11.22
C TYR A 186 -3.59 3.21 -10.91
N LEU A 187 -4.35 3.85 -10.02
CA LEU A 187 -5.71 3.52 -9.60
C LEU A 187 -6.73 3.94 -10.67
N SER A 188 -6.51 3.49 -11.90
CA SER A 188 -7.42 3.68 -13.03
C SER A 188 -8.71 2.86 -12.84
N PHE A 189 -9.71 3.09 -13.71
CA PHE A 189 -10.92 2.29 -13.75
C PHE A 189 -10.63 0.79 -13.81
N LEU A 190 -9.72 0.36 -14.68
CA LEU A 190 -9.36 -1.05 -14.83
C LEU A 190 -8.69 -1.61 -13.56
N THR A 191 -7.74 -0.88 -12.98
CA THR A 191 -7.08 -1.32 -11.73
C THR A 191 -8.08 -1.44 -10.59
N LYS A 192 -9.02 -0.49 -10.47
CA LYS A 192 -10.11 -0.56 -9.48
C LYS A 192 -10.96 -1.81 -9.70
N ALA A 193 -11.34 -2.09 -10.94
CA ALA A 193 -12.10 -3.29 -11.29
C ALA A 193 -11.33 -4.58 -10.96
N GLU A 194 -10.05 -4.68 -11.33
CA GLU A 194 -9.19 -5.84 -11.01
C GLU A 194 -9.08 -6.09 -9.50
N ILE A 195 -8.95 -5.03 -8.69
CA ILE A 195 -8.93 -5.13 -7.22
C ILE A 195 -10.28 -5.62 -6.69
N GLY A 196 -11.39 -5.01 -7.14
CA GLY A 196 -12.73 -5.38 -6.72
C GLY A 196 -13.11 -6.83 -7.08
N LEU A 197 -12.61 -7.32 -8.23
CA LEU A 197 -12.79 -8.71 -8.67
C LEU A 197 -11.84 -9.71 -8.00
N GLY A 198 -10.83 -9.25 -7.26
CA GLY A 198 -9.83 -10.15 -6.66
C GLY A 198 -8.75 -10.65 -7.62
N MET A 199 -8.64 -10.07 -8.81
CA MET A 199 -7.55 -10.38 -9.76
C MET A 199 -6.21 -9.79 -9.31
N VAL A 200 -6.26 -8.70 -8.56
CA VAL A 200 -5.12 -8.05 -7.90
C VAL A 200 -5.39 -7.96 -6.40
N GLY A 201 -4.35 -8.16 -5.60
CA GLY A 201 -4.46 -8.19 -4.15
C GLY A 201 -5.11 -9.47 -3.65
N ASN A 202 -4.43 -10.60 -3.86
CA ASN A 202 -4.88 -11.95 -3.54
C ASN A 202 -3.69 -12.82 -3.08
N LYS A 203 -3.90 -14.13 -2.88
CA LYS A 203 -2.87 -15.05 -2.37
C LYS A 203 -1.61 -15.16 -3.25
N ASP A 204 -1.70 -14.80 -4.52
CA ASP A 204 -0.59 -14.91 -5.47
C ASP A 204 0.01 -13.53 -5.83
N ASN A 205 -0.71 -12.44 -5.52
CA ASN A 205 -0.33 -11.07 -5.86
C ASN A 205 -0.56 -10.13 -4.67
N LEU A 206 0.52 -9.74 -3.99
CA LEU A 206 0.48 -8.69 -2.99
C LEU A 206 0.22 -7.34 -3.67
N CYS A 207 -0.83 -6.65 -3.28
CA CYS A 207 -1.19 -5.32 -3.74
C CYS A 207 -1.19 -4.35 -2.58
N VAL A 208 -0.41 -3.28 -2.69
CA VAL A 208 -0.45 -2.13 -1.78
C VAL A 208 -1.01 -0.94 -2.54
N VAL A 209 -2.12 -0.38 -2.06
CA VAL A 209 -2.81 0.74 -2.69
C VAL A 209 -2.62 2.00 -1.86
N LEU A 210 -2.06 3.05 -2.45
CA LEU A 210 -1.90 4.35 -1.81
C LEU A 210 -3.05 5.26 -2.25
N MET A 211 -3.81 5.74 -1.27
CA MET A 211 -4.91 6.68 -1.41
C MET A 211 -4.63 7.93 -0.58
N GLY A 212 -4.27 9.01 -1.24
CA GLY A 212 -3.99 10.30 -0.64
C GLY A 212 -5.13 11.30 -0.86
N PRO A 213 -4.84 12.61 -0.70
CA PRO A 213 -5.82 13.67 -0.88
C PRO A 213 -6.45 13.70 -2.27
N ALA A 214 -5.63 13.49 -3.32
CA ALA A 214 -6.09 13.42 -4.71
C ALA A 214 -7.09 12.28 -4.96
N GLU A 215 -7.08 11.24 -4.13
CA GLU A 215 -8.03 10.11 -4.20
C GLU A 215 -9.24 10.30 -3.27
N GLY A 216 -9.35 11.45 -2.59
CA GLY A 216 -10.43 11.76 -1.65
C GLY A 216 -10.28 11.07 -0.29
N ALA A 217 -9.06 10.73 0.13
CA ALA A 217 -8.84 10.15 1.46
C ALA A 217 -9.21 11.15 2.57
N ASP A 218 -10.12 10.74 3.44
CA ASP A 218 -10.73 11.55 4.51
C ASP A 218 -10.31 11.10 5.91
N SER A 219 -9.37 10.16 5.99
CA SER A 219 -8.95 9.46 7.20
C SER A 219 -7.49 9.02 7.05
N ASN A 220 -6.85 8.68 8.18
CA ASN A 220 -5.48 8.15 8.24
C ASN A 220 -5.58 6.68 8.69
N GLU A 221 -5.67 5.76 7.73
CA GLU A 221 -5.99 4.37 7.98
C GLU A 221 -5.17 3.41 7.12
N ILE A 222 -4.70 2.34 7.75
CA ILE A 222 -4.12 1.18 7.09
C ILE A 222 -5.16 0.05 7.16
N LEU A 223 -5.65 -0.37 6.00
CA LEU A 223 -6.67 -1.41 5.88
C LEU A 223 -6.04 -2.69 5.34
N ILE A 224 -6.15 -3.78 6.10
CA ILE A 224 -5.71 -5.12 5.67
C ILE A 224 -6.96 -5.94 5.37
N ILE A 225 -7.41 -5.87 4.11
CA ILE A 225 -8.75 -6.30 3.71
C ILE A 225 -8.85 -7.82 3.58
N ARG A 226 -7.84 -8.43 2.96
CA ARG A 226 -7.75 -9.87 2.67
C ARG A 226 -6.29 -10.24 2.40
N PRO A 227 -5.93 -11.54 2.40
CA PRO A 227 -4.59 -11.95 2.03
C PRO A 227 -4.17 -11.36 0.68
N GLY A 228 -3.05 -10.63 0.70
CA GLY A 228 -2.50 -9.93 -0.45
C GLY A 228 -3.04 -8.54 -0.73
N LEU A 229 -3.96 -7.94 0.06
CA LEU A 229 -4.43 -6.57 -0.20
C LEU A 229 -4.29 -5.67 1.02
N ILE A 230 -3.47 -4.63 0.89
CA ILE A 230 -3.31 -3.55 1.86
C ILE A 230 -3.67 -2.23 1.20
N ILE A 231 -4.39 -1.38 1.90
CA ILE A 231 -4.76 -0.03 1.47
C ILE A 231 -4.25 0.96 2.51
N LEU A 232 -3.50 1.95 2.06
CA LEU A 232 -3.02 3.09 2.85
C LEU A 232 -3.88 4.29 2.47
N LYS A 233 -4.56 4.89 3.44
CA LYS A 233 -5.44 6.05 3.26
C LYS A 233 -4.89 7.18 4.11
N GLY A 234 -4.28 8.20 3.51
CA GLY A 234 -3.77 9.36 4.24
C GLY A 234 -4.50 10.64 3.85
N LYS A 235 -5.02 11.38 4.84
CA LYS A 235 -5.59 12.74 4.65
C LYS A 235 -4.63 13.72 3.99
N THR A 236 -3.32 13.46 4.09
CA THR A 236 -2.24 14.20 3.44
C THR A 236 -1.21 13.19 2.92
N ASP A 237 -0.42 13.54 1.90
CA ASP A 237 0.65 12.64 1.44
C ASP A 237 1.75 12.43 2.50
N ALA A 238 1.93 13.38 3.42
CA ALA A 238 2.80 13.20 4.58
C ALA A 238 2.23 12.16 5.57
N ALA A 239 0.90 12.08 5.72
CA ALA A 239 0.26 11.02 6.49
C ALA A 239 0.41 9.65 5.80
N LEU A 240 0.29 9.58 4.48
CA LEU A 240 0.58 8.37 3.71
C LEU A 240 2.01 7.87 3.96
N ARG A 241 2.99 8.78 3.96
CA ARG A 241 4.37 8.42 4.29
C ARG A 241 4.50 7.91 5.73
N ALA A 242 3.86 8.57 6.69
CA ALA A 242 3.84 8.13 8.08
C ALA A 242 3.21 6.72 8.25
N GLU A 243 2.24 6.35 7.42
CA GLU A 243 1.67 4.99 7.38
C GLU A 243 2.68 3.94 6.90
N VAL A 244 3.49 4.28 5.90
CA VAL A 244 4.56 3.41 5.41
C VAL A 244 5.61 3.18 6.50
N VAL A 245 6.03 4.24 7.18
CA VAL A 245 6.96 4.15 8.32
C VAL A 245 6.38 3.32 9.48
N LEU A 246 5.08 3.44 9.73
CA LEU A 246 4.41 2.57 10.71
C LEU A 246 4.50 1.10 10.32
N ILE A 247 4.29 0.77 9.05
CA ILE A 247 4.46 -0.61 8.54
C ILE A 247 5.90 -1.08 8.74
N GLU A 248 6.91 -0.28 8.39
CA GLU A 248 8.32 -0.61 8.61
C GLU A 248 8.60 -0.97 10.06
N ARG A 249 8.12 -0.13 10.98
CA ARG A 249 8.31 -0.33 12.42
C ARG A 249 7.63 -1.60 12.90
N LEU A 250 6.39 -1.85 12.50
CA LEU A 250 5.64 -3.03 12.92
C LEU A 250 6.23 -4.33 12.35
N LEU A 251 6.86 -4.26 11.18
CA LEU A 251 7.56 -5.40 10.56
C LEU A 251 9.02 -5.54 11.02
N ASN A 252 9.50 -4.66 11.91
CA ASN A 252 10.90 -4.57 12.33
C ASN A 252 11.90 -4.49 11.16
N ILE A 253 11.56 -3.73 10.12
CA ILE A 253 12.43 -3.48 8.97
C ILE A 253 13.13 -2.15 9.19
N THR A 254 14.46 -2.16 9.17
CA THR A 254 15.29 -0.95 9.14
C THR A 254 15.81 -0.76 7.72
N MET A 255 15.46 0.35 7.07
CA MET A 255 16.09 0.72 5.81
C MET A 255 17.52 1.20 6.06
N PRO A 256 18.49 0.84 5.20
CA PRO A 256 19.75 1.55 5.16
C PRO A 256 19.46 2.98 4.68
N SER A 257 19.64 3.95 5.58
CA SER A 257 19.58 5.39 5.32
C SER A 257 20.84 5.87 4.62
#